data_AF-A0A8J5YAT8-F1
#
_entry.id   AF-A0A8J5YAT8-F1
#
_cell.length_a   1.000
_cell.length_b   1.000
_cell.length_c   1.000
_cell.angle_alpha   90.00
_cell.angle_beta   90.00
_cell.angle_gamma   90.00
#
_symmetry.space_group_name_H-M   'P 1'
#
loop_
_entity.id
_entity.type
_entity.pdbx_description
1 polymer ?
#
loop_
_entity_poly.entity_id
_entity_poly.type
_entity_poly.pdbx_seq_one_letter_code
_entity_poly.pdbx_strand_id
1 'polypeptide(L)'
;MEMVHQKCGFHNGIDIGTAGSKGGLSLGWKGNDLVSVRSYSNFHVDADIHDPKNRDTWRLTGFYGNPDERSRQGSWDLLRFLEHDCAVPWLVFGDFNEITSSLEKKGGRLRPEGQMEDFRSVLKNCSLHDIGFNGR
;
A
#
# COMPACT_ATOMS: atom_id res chain seq x y z
N MET A 1 -12.98 -21.96 6.13
CA MET A 1 -12.00 -21.55 5.11
C MET A 1 -10.76 -21.11 5.84
N GLU A 2 -9.59 -21.63 5.47
CA GLU A 2 -8.32 -21.21 6.04
C GLU A 2 -7.90 -19.85 5.46
N MET A 3 -7.42 -18.97 6.34
CA MET A 3 -7.02 -17.59 6.04
C MET A 3 -5.82 -17.55 5.09
N VAL A 4 -5.71 -16.53 4.23
CA VAL A 4 -4.66 -16.42 3.21
C VAL A 4 -3.28 -16.33 3.86
N HIS A 5 -3.11 -15.49 4.87
CA HIS A 5 -1.84 -15.36 5.59
C HIS A 5 -1.37 -16.70 6.21
N GLN A 6 -2.30 -17.52 6.71
CA GLN A 6 -2.01 -18.84 7.29
C GLN A 6 -1.47 -19.81 6.23
N LYS A 7 -2.09 -19.85 5.05
CA LYS A 7 -1.61 -20.66 3.92
C LYS A 7 -0.22 -20.25 3.45
N CYS A 8 0.12 -18.97 3.61
CA CYS A 8 1.45 -18.43 3.32
C CYS A 8 2.47 -18.65 4.45
N GLY A 9 2.09 -19.36 5.52
CA GLY A 9 2.97 -19.68 6.65
C GLY A 9 3.17 -18.52 7.64
N PHE A 10 2.27 -17.54 7.64
CA PHE A 10 2.21 -16.49 8.64
C PHE A 10 1.17 -16.86 9.71
N HIS A 11 1.57 -16.83 10.97
CA HIS A 11 0.69 -17.25 12.08
C HIS A 11 -0.25 -16.11 12.52
N ASN A 12 0.16 -14.86 12.31
CA ASN A 12 -0.59 -13.66 12.62
C ASN A 12 -0.93 -12.92 11.33
N GLY A 13 -2.08 -12.27 11.28
CA GLY A 13 -2.48 -11.52 10.11
C GLY A 13 -3.90 -10.99 10.14
N ILE A 14 -4.20 -10.13 9.16
CA ILE A 14 -5.55 -9.71 8.82
C ILE A 14 -5.79 -10.00 7.33
N ASP A 15 -6.95 -10.57 7.04
CA ASP A 15 -7.44 -10.73 5.67
C ASP A 15 -8.69 -9.88 5.48
N ILE A 16 -8.69 -9.06 4.44
CA ILE A 16 -9.84 -8.31 3.98
C ILE A 16 -10.47 -9.08 2.83
N GLY A 17 -11.77 -9.35 2.95
CA GLY A 17 -12.55 -10.08 1.97
C GLY A 17 -12.60 -9.41 0.60
N THR A 18 -12.97 -10.19 -0.42
CA THR A 18 -13.17 -9.68 -1.77
C THR A 18 -14.56 -9.04 -1.91
N ALA A 19 -14.68 -8.06 -2.80
CA ALA A 19 -15.97 -7.59 -3.30
C ALA A 19 -16.31 -8.37 -4.57
N GLY A 20 -16.94 -9.53 -4.43
CA GLY A 20 -17.16 -10.48 -5.53
C GLY A 20 -15.83 -11.11 -5.99
N SER A 21 -15.50 -11.00 -7.27
CA SER A 21 -14.25 -11.50 -7.86
C SER A 21 -13.08 -10.50 -7.81
N LYS A 22 -13.27 -9.34 -7.18
CA LYS A 22 -12.30 -8.23 -7.17
C LYS A 22 -11.81 -7.92 -5.76
N GLY A 23 -10.55 -7.50 -5.68
CA GLY A 23 -9.90 -7.09 -4.44
C GLY A 23 -9.44 -8.29 -3.62
N GLY A 24 -9.44 -8.10 -2.31
CA GLY A 24 -8.81 -9.01 -1.36
C GLY A 24 -7.42 -8.51 -1.00
N LEU A 25 -7.20 -8.30 0.29
CA LEU A 25 -5.90 -7.94 0.84
C LEU A 25 -5.59 -8.87 1.99
N SER A 26 -4.33 -9.23 2.14
CA SER A 26 -3.85 -10.01 3.27
C SER A 26 -2.55 -9.40 3.74
N LEU A 27 -2.49 -9.04 5.02
CA LEU A 27 -1.25 -8.67 5.70
C LEU A 27 -0.95 -9.76 6.72
N GLY A 28 0.15 -10.49 6.50
CA GLY A 28 0.61 -11.56 7.38
C GLY A 28 2.00 -11.28 7.93
N TRP A 29 2.25 -11.67 9.18
CA TRP A 29 3.55 -11.52 9.83
C TRP A 29 3.91 -12.72 10.73
N LYS A 30 5.18 -12.79 11.12
CA LYS A 30 5.74 -13.81 12.04
C LYS A 30 6.26 -13.12 13.29
N GLY A 31 6.24 -13.85 14.41
CA GLY A 31 6.75 -13.36 15.70
C GLY A 31 5.72 -12.55 16.48
N ASN A 32 6.20 -11.90 17.54
CA ASN A 32 5.41 -11.23 18.59
C ASN A 32 4.53 -10.07 18.09
N ASP A 33 3.77 -9.46 19.01
CA ASP A 33 2.83 -8.33 18.87
C ASP A 33 3.47 -6.99 18.44
N LEU A 34 4.40 -7.02 17.50
CA LEU A 34 5.07 -5.85 16.95
C LEU A 34 4.20 -5.06 15.98
N VAL A 35 3.09 -5.64 15.54
CA VAL A 35 2.19 -5.07 14.53
C VAL A 35 0.86 -4.72 15.17
N SER A 36 0.52 -3.44 15.13
CA SER A 36 -0.77 -2.93 15.60
C SER A 36 -1.54 -2.37 14.41
N VAL A 37 -2.60 -3.06 13.95
CA VAL A 37 -3.42 -2.60 12.83
C VAL A 37 -4.21 -1.35 13.25
N ARG A 38 -4.07 -0.26 12.50
CA ARG A 38 -4.76 1.02 12.74
C ARG A 38 -6.09 1.09 12.00
N SER A 39 -6.07 0.76 10.72
CA SER A 39 -7.24 0.81 9.84
C SER A 39 -7.04 -0.11 8.63
N TYR A 40 -8.15 -0.44 7.98
CA TYR A 40 -8.13 -1.25 6.77
C TYR A 40 -9.38 -0.99 5.93
N SER A 41 -9.28 -1.29 4.64
CA SER A 41 -10.40 -1.32 3.70
C SER A 41 -10.06 -2.26 2.54
N ASN A 42 -10.93 -2.34 1.53
CA ASN A 42 -10.62 -3.06 0.28
C ASN A 42 -9.43 -2.45 -0.50
N PHE A 43 -8.94 -1.27 -0.10
CA PHE A 43 -7.89 -0.52 -0.79
C PHE A 43 -6.64 -0.29 0.06
N HIS A 44 -6.66 -0.66 1.35
CA HIS A 44 -5.45 -0.56 2.17
C HIS A 44 -5.49 -1.44 3.43
N VAL A 45 -4.33 -1.73 3.98
CA VAL A 45 -4.11 -2.13 5.37
C VAL A 45 -3.05 -1.20 5.94
N ASP A 46 -3.34 -0.58 7.07
CA ASP A 46 -2.43 0.35 7.74
C ASP A 46 -2.13 -0.13 9.15
N ALA A 47 -0.86 -0.13 9.53
CA ALA A 47 -0.40 -0.65 10.80
C ALA A 47 0.81 0.11 11.34
N ASP A 48 0.87 0.22 12.67
CA ASP A 48 2.07 0.61 13.38
C ASP A 48 2.96 -0.61 13.60
N ILE A 49 4.26 -0.42 13.38
CA ILE A 49 5.30 -1.41 13.58
C ILE A 49 6.21 -0.93 14.71
N HIS A 50 6.23 -1.69 15.80
CA HIS A 50 7.04 -1.41 16.98
C HIS A 50 8.36 -2.17 16.89
N ASP A 51 9.49 -1.46 16.92
CA ASP A 51 10.80 -2.09 17.00
C ASP A 51 11.17 -2.36 18.48
N PRO A 52 11.21 -3.63 18.92
CA PRO A 52 11.48 -3.96 20.32
C PRO A 52 12.92 -3.64 20.73
N LYS A 53 13.85 -3.48 19.78
CA LYS A 53 15.27 -3.20 20.06
C LYS A 53 15.52 -1.70 20.25
N ASN A 54 14.90 -0.87 19.40
CA ASN A 54 15.17 0.56 19.36
C ASN A 54 14.09 1.40 20.07
N ARG A 55 12.95 0.79 20.46
CA ARG A 55 11.75 1.47 20.99
C ARG A 55 11.12 2.48 20.03
N ASP A 56 11.54 2.46 18.77
CA ASP A 56 10.97 3.28 17.72
C ASP A 56 9.70 2.65 17.17
N THR A 57 8.78 3.49 16.72
CA THR A 57 7.59 3.07 15.99
C THR A 57 7.62 3.71 14.62
N TRP A 58 7.35 2.92 13.59
CA TRP A 58 7.19 3.37 12.23
C TRP A 58 5.92 2.78 11.65
N ARG A 59 5.39 3.40 10.61
CA ARG A 59 4.09 3.05 10.04
C ARG A 59 4.26 2.31 8.73
N LEU A 60 3.48 1.26 8.55
CA LEU A 60 3.45 0.43 7.35
C LEU A 60 2.04 0.45 6.75
N THR A 61 1.94 0.86 5.49
CA THR A 61 0.68 0.79 4.74
C THR A 61 0.85 -0.11 3.51
N GLY A 62 0.10 -1.21 3.48
CA GLY A 62 -0.15 -1.96 2.25
C GLY A 62 -1.28 -1.31 1.47
N PHE A 63 -1.00 -0.76 0.29
CA PHE A 63 -1.93 0.02 -0.52
C PHE A 63 -2.34 -0.72 -1.79
N TYR A 64 -3.61 -0.62 -2.15
CA TYR A 64 -4.17 -1.16 -3.39
C TYR A 64 -4.97 -0.06 -4.09
N GLY A 65 -4.33 0.57 -5.08
CA GLY A 65 -4.92 1.61 -5.91
C GLY A 65 -6.07 1.06 -6.75
N ASN A 66 -7.06 1.90 -7.03
CA ASN A 66 -8.25 1.47 -7.74
C ASN A 66 -7.89 1.07 -9.18
N PRO A 67 -8.23 -0.16 -9.63
CA PRO A 67 -7.95 -0.60 -10.99
C PRO A 67 -8.78 0.16 -12.03
N ASP A 68 -9.90 0.77 -11.66
CA ASP A 68 -10.67 1.65 -12.53
C ASP A 68 -10.06 3.07 -12.54
N GLU A 69 -9.60 3.52 -13.72
CA GLU A 69 -9.00 4.83 -13.90
C GLU A 69 -9.92 5.97 -13.47
N ARG A 70 -11.23 5.80 -13.65
CA ARG A 70 -12.23 6.82 -13.30
C ARG A 70 -12.39 7.02 -11.80
N SER A 71 -11.99 6.02 -11.02
CA SER A 71 -12.10 6.03 -9.55
C SER A 71 -10.75 6.21 -8.86
N ARG A 72 -9.66 6.41 -9.61
CA ARG A 72 -8.30 6.49 -9.07
C ARG A 72 -8.08 7.73 -8.20
N GLN A 73 -8.82 8.81 -8.45
CA GLN A 73 -8.80 9.98 -7.59
C GLN A 73 -9.10 9.64 -6.12
N GLY A 74 -10.03 8.70 -5.88
CA GLY A 74 -10.34 8.25 -4.52
C GLY A 74 -9.16 7.52 -3.84
N SER A 75 -8.30 6.86 -4.62
CA SER A 75 -7.05 6.28 -4.10
C SER A 75 -6.07 7.37 -3.68
N TRP A 76 -5.96 8.44 -4.46
CA TRP A 76 -5.11 9.59 -4.13
C TRP A 76 -5.60 10.35 -2.90
N ASP A 77 -6.91 10.51 -2.76
CA ASP A 77 -7.53 11.11 -1.58
C ASP A 77 -7.31 10.24 -0.33
N LEU A 78 -7.41 8.92 -0.47
CA LEU A 78 -7.07 7.98 0.61
C LEU A 78 -5.61 8.10 1.03
N LEU A 79 -4.67 8.17 0.07
CA LEU A 79 -3.25 8.26 0.39
C LEU A 79 -2.92 9.58 1.12
N ARG A 80 -3.50 10.70 0.68
CA ARG A 80 -3.40 12.00 1.38
C ARG A 80 -4.02 11.97 2.78
N PHE A 81 -5.16 11.30 2.93
CA PHE A 81 -5.81 11.14 4.23
C PHE A 81 -4.93 10.34 5.20
N LEU A 82 -4.31 9.26 4.73
CA LEU A 82 -3.40 8.44 5.53
C LEU A 82 -2.15 9.23 5.94
N GLU A 83 -1.59 10.05 5.04
CA GLU A 83 -0.43 10.89 5.35
C GLU A 83 -0.67 11.89 6.48
N HIS A 84 -1.86 12.50 6.53
CA HIS A 84 -2.18 13.54 7.51
C HIS A 84 -2.04 13.08 8.97
N ASP A 85 -2.14 11.76 9.21
CA ASP A 85 -2.02 11.11 10.52
C ASP A 85 -0.61 10.53 10.75
N CYS A 86 0.41 11.00 10.04
CA CYS A 86 1.75 10.42 10.05
C CYS A 86 2.81 11.32 10.71
N ALA A 87 2.99 11.15 12.02
CA ALA A 87 4.07 11.79 12.78
C ALA A 87 5.36 10.95 12.87
N VAL A 88 5.36 9.76 12.25
CA VAL A 88 6.43 8.75 12.33
C VAL A 88 6.93 8.40 10.92
N PRO A 89 8.12 7.77 10.78
CA PRO A 89 8.57 7.26 9.49
C PRO A 89 7.51 6.35 8.86
N TRP A 90 7.25 6.55 7.57
CA TRP A 90 6.16 5.89 6.87
C TRP A 90 6.66 5.12 5.66
N LEU A 91 6.29 3.84 5.58
CA LEU A 91 6.53 3.01 4.41
C LEU A 91 5.20 2.61 3.80
N VAL A 92 5.02 2.95 2.52
CA VAL A 92 3.88 2.53 1.73
C VAL A 92 4.35 1.56 0.65
N PHE A 93 3.67 0.43 0.53
CA PHE A 93 3.97 -0.60 -0.46
C PHE A 93 2.69 -1.19 -1.02
N GLY A 94 2.77 -1.89 -2.15
CA GLY A 94 1.62 -2.56 -2.75
C GLY A 94 1.50 -2.24 -4.23
N ASP A 95 0.27 -2.26 -4.73
CA ASP A 95 -0.04 -2.02 -6.14
C ASP A 95 -0.84 -0.73 -6.27
N PHE A 96 -0.19 0.33 -6.74
CA PHE A 96 -0.82 1.65 -6.92
C PHE A 96 -1.71 1.70 -8.18
N ASN A 97 -1.66 0.69 -9.06
CA ASN A 97 -2.32 0.67 -10.36
C ASN A 97 -1.99 1.89 -11.26
N GLU A 98 -0.85 2.54 -11.00
CA GLU A 98 -0.31 3.65 -11.78
C GLU A 98 1.22 3.60 -11.79
N ILE A 99 1.82 4.18 -12.84
CA ILE A 99 3.27 4.30 -13.01
C ILE A 99 3.71 5.75 -12.88
N THR A 100 4.94 6.02 -12.42
CA THR A 100 5.44 7.40 -12.33
C THR A 100 6.09 7.87 -13.62
N SER A 101 6.54 6.92 -14.44
CA SER A 101 7.20 7.14 -15.72
C SER A 101 6.80 6.09 -16.75
N SER A 102 6.68 6.49 -18.01
CA SER A 102 6.45 5.56 -19.12
C SER A 102 7.55 4.50 -19.25
N LEU A 103 8.74 4.73 -18.70
CA LEU A 103 9.86 3.79 -18.70
C LEU A 103 9.65 2.59 -17.77
N GLU A 104 8.75 2.68 -16.79
CA GLU A 104 8.40 1.56 -15.90
C GLU A 104 7.59 0.48 -16.63
N LYS A 105 7.02 0.81 -17.79
CA LYS A 105 6.14 -0.07 -18.56
C LYS A 105 6.81 -0.55 -19.85
N LYS A 106 6.77 -1.86 -20.08
CA LYS A 106 7.16 -2.47 -21.36
C LYS A 106 5.92 -2.88 -22.17
N GLY A 107 5.69 -2.21 -23.29
CA GLY A 107 4.60 -2.51 -24.22
C GLY A 107 3.21 -2.06 -23.76
N GLY A 108 2.16 -2.49 -24.46
CA GLY A 108 0.77 -2.10 -24.18
C GLY A 108 0.46 -0.63 -24.50
N ARG A 109 -0.70 -0.15 -24.04
CA ARG A 109 -1.11 1.26 -24.23
C ARG A 109 -0.25 2.17 -23.36
N LEU A 110 0.23 3.26 -23.95
CA LEU A 110 0.90 4.34 -23.22
C LEU A 110 -0.02 4.91 -22.14
N ARG A 111 0.54 5.14 -20.95
CA ARG A 111 -0.19 5.83 -19.89
C ARG A 111 -0.22 7.33 -20.19
N PRO A 112 -1.39 7.99 -20.10
CA PRO A 112 -1.47 9.42 -20.31
C PRO A 112 -0.57 10.17 -19.32
N GLU A 113 0.22 11.14 -19.80
CA GLU A 113 1.15 11.91 -18.97
C GLU A 113 0.46 12.54 -17.76
N GLY A 114 -0.72 13.13 -17.95
CA GLY A 114 -1.49 13.73 -16.85
C GLY A 114 -1.82 12.75 -15.72
N GLN A 115 -2.10 11.47 -16.01
CA GLN A 115 -2.35 10.48 -14.96
C GLN A 115 -1.07 10.17 -14.14
N MET A 116 0.08 10.10 -14.81
CA MET A 116 1.37 9.91 -14.14
C MET A 116 1.79 11.16 -13.37
N GLU A 117 1.50 12.36 -13.88
CA GLU A 117 1.71 13.64 -13.20
C GLU A 117 0.87 13.75 -11.94
N ASP A 118 -0.41 13.36 -12.00
CA ASP A 118 -1.29 13.32 -10.84
C ASP A 118 -0.72 12.40 -9.76
N PHE A 119 -0.26 11.20 -10.15
CA PHE A 119 0.36 10.28 -9.19
C PHE A 119 1.65 10.84 -8.59
N ARG A 120 2.56 11.39 -9.41
CA ARG A 120 3.77 12.08 -8.93
C ARG A 120 3.45 13.23 -7.98
N SER A 121 2.41 14.01 -8.27
CA SER A 121 1.94 15.10 -7.43
C SER A 121 1.46 14.58 -6.07
N VAL A 122 0.73 13.47 -6.04
CA VAL A 122 0.28 12.83 -4.79
C VAL A 122 1.46 12.34 -3.96
N LEU A 123 2.42 11.64 -4.57
CA LEU A 123 3.64 11.19 -3.89
C LEU A 123 4.39 12.38 -3.27
N LYS A 124 4.57 13.46 -4.04
CA LYS A 124 5.20 14.69 -3.57
C LYS A 124 4.44 15.33 -2.40
N ASN A 125 3.11 15.42 -2.49
CA ASN A 125 2.27 15.99 -1.43
C ASN A 125 2.34 15.16 -0.15
N CYS A 126 2.50 13.84 -0.28
CA CYS A 126 2.63 12.94 0.85
C CYS A 126 4.08 12.77 1.34
N SER A 127 5.03 13.56 0.79
CA SER A 127 6.48 13.43 1.04
C SER A 127 7.03 12.01 0.81
N LEU A 128 6.37 11.22 -0.04
CA LEU A 128 6.75 9.86 -0.37
C LEU A 128 7.81 9.88 -1.47
N HIS A 129 8.87 9.11 -1.24
CA HIS A 129 9.98 8.94 -2.16
C HIS A 129 10.05 7.47 -2.57
N ASP A 130 10.21 7.23 -3.87
CA ASP A 130 10.48 5.89 -4.37
C ASP A 130 11.88 5.46 -3.89
N ILE A 131 11.93 4.33 -3.18
CA ILE A 131 13.17 3.70 -2.70
C ILE A 131 13.89 2.92 -3.81
N GLY A 132 13.27 2.82 -4.99
CA GLY A 132 13.71 2.05 -6.13
C GLY A 132 13.48 0.55 -5.94
N PHE A 133 13.69 -0.20 -7.01
CA PHE A 133 13.72 -1.66 -6.95
C PHE A 133 14.95 -2.20 -7.67
N ASN A 134 15.48 -3.30 -7.16
CA ASN A 134 16.48 -4.11 -7.87
C ASN A 134 15.97 -5.54 -7.92
N GLY A 135 15.27 -5.87 -9.00
CA GLY A 135 14.73 -7.20 -9.28
C GLY A 135 15.52 -7.86 -10.41
N ARG A 136 15.72 -9.18 -10.30
CA ARG A 136 16.20 -10.00 -11.42
C ARG A 136 15.07 -10.44 -12.32
#